data_AF-A0A7C3GJI2-F1
#
_entry.id   AF-A0A7C3GJI2-F1
#
_cell.length_a   1.000
_cell.length_b   1.000
_cell.length_c   1.000
_cell.angle_alpha   90.00
_cell.angle_beta   90.00
_cell.angle_gamma   90.00
#
_symmetry.space_group_name_H-M   'P 1'
#
loop_
_entity.id
_entity.type
_entity.pdbx_description
1 polymer ?
#
loop_
_entity_poly.entity_id
_entity_poly.type
_entity_poly.pdbx_seq_one_letter_code
_entity_poly.pdbx_strand_id
1 'polypeptide(L)'
;MALVVGYFASAGETEIRALPQFLQKISPNVLWKRCFPAKEKPAPKFRGYISPKSTERGTTGHNLVRKIKERLQKMQTFQDEYDIFLVIDDTDCQNPQEKDKEFKQIFDRFLIRRWIGLWALPEIESWFIADPENSFHKVSELKQKYVPFINKMRNLYSFSSPEDFNNLLRNKNGCHEKLSDIIRKIFETLGVYYKKGKHSVTLLKNVEPDNIARNCPVFRERLSRLREEIQC
;
A
#
# COMPACT_ATOMS: atom_id res chain seq x y z
N MET A 1 -10.64 21.74 15.04
CA MET A 1 -10.09 20.40 15.40
C MET A 1 -9.29 19.90 14.22
N ALA A 2 -8.21 19.16 14.44
CA ALA A 2 -7.47 18.54 13.33
C ALA A 2 -8.29 17.36 12.79
N LEU A 3 -8.40 17.25 11.46
CA LEU A 3 -9.06 16.13 10.80
C LEU A 3 -8.30 14.83 11.11
N VAL A 4 -9.01 13.81 11.58
CA VAL A 4 -8.46 12.51 11.95
C VAL A 4 -8.87 11.47 10.91
N VAL A 5 -7.88 10.97 10.17
CA VAL A 5 -8.10 9.93 9.16
C VAL A 5 -7.60 8.58 9.69
N GLY A 6 -8.54 7.64 9.83
CA GLY A 6 -8.28 6.28 10.25
C GLY A 6 -7.89 5.43 9.06
N TYR A 7 -6.67 4.89 9.02
CA TYR A 7 -6.22 4.09 7.88
C TYR A 7 -6.01 2.61 8.18
N PHE A 8 -6.44 1.80 7.23
CA PHE A 8 -6.21 0.37 7.09
C PHE A 8 -5.22 0.12 5.97
N ALA A 9 -4.33 -0.87 6.09
CA ALA A 9 -3.35 -1.18 5.06
C ALA A 9 -3.08 -2.69 4.92
N SER A 10 -3.18 -3.23 3.70
CA SER A 10 -2.56 -4.51 3.35
C SER A 10 -1.19 -4.22 2.73
N ALA A 11 -0.15 -4.59 3.46
CA ALA A 11 1.22 -4.54 2.97
C ALA A 11 2.07 -5.46 3.86
N GLY A 12 3.27 -5.80 3.40
CA GLY A 12 4.24 -6.51 4.23
C GLY A 12 4.54 -5.71 5.52
N GLU A 13 4.92 -6.41 6.61
CA GLU A 13 5.22 -5.80 7.92
C GLU A 13 6.17 -4.59 7.82
N THR A 14 7.06 -4.62 6.82
CA THR A 14 8.06 -3.60 6.53
C THR A 14 7.48 -2.37 5.84
N GLU A 15 6.62 -2.52 4.84
CA GLU A 15 6.00 -1.41 4.09
C GLU A 15 5.05 -0.59 4.98
N ILE A 16 4.36 -1.28 5.88
CA ILE A 16 3.50 -0.68 6.91
C ILE A 16 4.23 0.38 7.75
N ARG A 17 5.55 0.24 7.96
CA ARG A 17 6.35 1.19 8.76
C ARG A 17 6.69 2.47 8.00
N ALA A 18 6.58 2.46 6.68
CA ALA A 18 6.85 3.61 5.80
C ALA A 18 5.57 4.37 5.40
N LEU A 19 4.39 3.73 5.53
CA LEU A 19 3.11 4.37 5.22
C LEU A 19 2.84 5.67 5.97
N PRO A 20 3.15 5.83 7.28
CA PRO A 20 2.95 7.12 7.95
C PRO A 20 3.69 8.27 7.25
N GLN A 21 4.95 8.05 6.84
CA GLN A 21 5.73 9.07 6.15
C GLN A 21 5.17 9.36 4.76
N PHE A 22 4.71 8.33 4.05
CA PHE A 22 4.03 8.50 2.76
C PHE A 22 2.74 9.32 2.88
N LEU A 23 1.90 9.01 3.87
CA LEU A 23 0.65 9.73 4.13
C LEU A 23 0.90 11.19 4.54
N GLN A 24 1.95 11.46 5.31
CA GLN A 24 2.35 12.82 5.66
C GLN A 24 2.71 13.68 4.44
N LYS A 25 3.20 13.07 3.35
CA LYS A 25 3.42 13.78 2.07
C LYS A 25 2.11 14.10 1.33
N ILE A 26 1.06 13.31 1.54
CA ILE A 26 -0.27 13.58 0.94
C ILE A 26 -0.88 14.81 1.57
N SER A 27 -0.88 14.88 2.91
CA SER A 27 -1.31 16.07 3.65
C SER A 27 -0.67 16.09 5.04
N PRO A 28 0.15 17.11 5.36
CA PRO A 28 0.80 17.24 6.67
C PRO A 28 -0.16 17.72 7.78
N ASN A 29 -1.32 18.28 7.40
CA ASN A 29 -2.30 18.83 8.34
C ASN A 29 -3.31 17.79 8.85
N VAL A 30 -3.26 16.57 8.32
CA VAL A 30 -4.13 15.47 8.72
C VAL A 30 -3.48 14.63 9.81
N LEU A 31 -4.25 14.28 10.83
CA LEU A 31 -3.83 13.31 11.83
C LEU A 31 -4.09 11.89 11.31
N TRP A 32 -3.08 11.31 10.69
CA TRP A 32 -3.12 9.92 10.20
C TRP A 32 -2.99 8.93 11.36
N LYS A 33 -4.09 8.22 11.66
CA LYS A 33 -4.12 7.20 12.71
C LYS A 33 -4.30 5.82 12.10
N ARG A 34 -3.42 4.90 12.47
CA ARG A 34 -3.52 3.52 12.01
C ARG A 34 -4.55 2.74 12.83
N CYS A 35 -5.51 2.11 12.16
CA CYS A 35 -6.59 1.38 12.83
C CYS A 35 -6.18 -0.01 13.36
N PHE A 36 -5.00 -0.54 12.97
CA PHE A 36 -4.42 -1.79 13.49
C PHE A 36 -3.01 -1.57 14.08
N PRO A 37 -2.66 -2.23 15.19
CA PRO A 37 -1.25 -2.35 15.58
C PRO A 37 -0.53 -3.37 14.67
N ALA A 38 0.77 -3.18 14.40
CA ALA A 38 1.59 -4.12 13.62
C ALA A 38 1.75 -5.49 14.29
N LYS A 39 1.54 -5.55 15.62
CA LYS A 39 1.49 -6.74 16.46
C LYS A 39 0.43 -6.49 17.53
N GLU A 40 -0.40 -7.49 17.86
CA GLU A 40 -0.93 -7.54 19.21
C GLU A 40 0.30 -7.66 20.12
N LYS A 41 0.59 -6.63 20.92
CA LYS A 41 1.59 -6.80 21.98
C LYS A 41 0.99 -7.87 22.90
N PRO A 42 1.66 -9.02 23.11
CA PRO A 42 1.24 -9.89 24.19
C PRO A 42 1.23 -9.07 25.47
N ALA A 43 0.27 -9.34 26.36
CA ALA A 43 0.21 -8.73 27.68
C ALA A 43 1.60 -8.76 28.36
N PRO A 44 1.89 -7.83 29.30
CA PRO A 44 3.17 -7.80 30.01
C PRO A 44 3.54 -9.21 30.47
N LYS A 45 4.66 -9.74 29.94
CA LYS A 45 5.08 -11.10 30.25
C LYS A 45 5.47 -11.17 31.72
N PHE A 46 4.76 -11.97 32.52
CA PHE A 46 5.30 -12.44 33.79
C PHE A 46 6.55 -13.30 33.49
N ARG A 47 7.63 -13.11 34.27
CA ARG A 47 8.90 -13.85 34.10
C ARG A 47 8.61 -15.35 34.12
N GLY A 48 8.94 -16.04 33.03
CA GLY A 48 8.85 -17.51 32.92
C GLY A 48 7.94 -18.03 31.80
N TYR A 49 7.11 -17.19 31.16
CA TYR A 49 6.24 -17.66 30.09
C TYR A 49 6.96 -17.72 28.74
N ILE A 50 7.19 -18.93 28.22
CA ILE A 50 7.62 -19.16 26.84
C ILE A 50 6.43 -18.77 25.94
N SER A 51 6.49 -17.56 25.38
CA SER A 51 5.50 -17.14 24.39
C SER A 51 5.54 -18.10 23.20
N PRO A 52 4.41 -18.68 22.76
CA PRO A 52 4.38 -19.37 21.48
C PRO A 52 4.89 -18.38 20.42
N LYS A 53 5.84 -18.82 19.59
CA LYS A 53 6.34 -18.03 18.46
C LYS A 53 5.15 -17.79 17.53
N SER A 54 4.49 -16.64 17.67
CA SER A 54 3.42 -16.23 16.75
C SER A 54 4.02 -16.08 15.37
N THR A 55 3.69 -17.01 14.47
CA THR A 55 4.13 -17.08 13.07
C THR A 55 3.31 -16.17 12.14
N GLU A 56 2.54 -15.22 12.69
CA GLU A 56 1.71 -14.32 11.89
C GLU A 56 2.55 -13.28 11.15
N ARG A 57 3.00 -13.71 9.98
CA ARG A 57 3.55 -12.89 8.89
C ARG A 57 2.47 -11.92 8.37
N GLY A 58 2.93 -10.82 7.78
CA GLY A 58 2.11 -9.75 7.22
C GLY A 58 0.85 -10.24 6.50
N THR A 59 -0.26 -9.56 6.73
CA THR A 59 -1.57 -9.99 6.25
C THR A 59 -1.74 -9.72 4.76
N THR A 60 -1.98 -10.80 4.01
CA THR A 60 -2.44 -10.80 2.60
C THR A 60 -3.78 -10.05 2.44
N GLY A 61 -4.13 -9.61 1.23
CA GLY A 61 -5.36 -8.83 0.95
C GLY A 61 -6.66 -9.44 1.51
N HIS A 62 -6.83 -10.77 1.43
CA HIS A 62 -7.98 -11.48 2.03
C HIS A 62 -8.07 -11.33 3.56
N ASN A 63 -6.93 -11.19 4.22
CA ASN A 63 -6.91 -10.95 5.66
C ASN A 63 -7.21 -9.49 6.02
N LEU A 64 -7.03 -8.53 5.11
CA LEU A 64 -7.35 -7.12 5.40
C LEU A 64 -8.85 -6.96 5.63
N VAL A 65 -9.67 -7.51 4.73
CA VAL A 65 -11.13 -7.51 4.82
C VAL A 65 -11.62 -8.14 6.11
N ARG A 66 -11.09 -9.33 6.45
CA ARG A 66 -11.42 -10.00 7.71
C ARG A 66 -11.06 -9.13 8.92
N LYS A 67 -9.84 -8.56 8.93
CA LYS A 67 -9.38 -7.72 10.04
C LYS A 67 -10.21 -6.43 10.18
N ILE A 68 -10.60 -5.81 9.06
CA ILE A 68 -11.47 -4.62 9.10
C ILE A 68 -12.81 -5.01 9.73
N LYS A 69 -13.44 -6.10 9.27
CA LYS A 69 -14.69 -6.61 9.87
C LYS A 69 -14.55 -6.85 11.36
N GLU A 70 -13.53 -7.58 11.80
CA GLU A 70 -13.29 -7.88 13.22
C GLU A 70 -13.11 -6.61 14.06
N ARG A 71 -12.41 -5.61 13.52
CA ARG A 71 -12.14 -4.36 14.24
C ARG A 71 -13.39 -3.50 14.33
N LEU A 72 -14.15 -3.38 13.25
CA LEU A 72 -15.41 -2.66 13.22
C LEU A 72 -16.46 -3.31 14.15
N GLN A 73 -16.49 -4.65 14.26
CA GLN A 73 -17.36 -5.35 15.20
C GLN A 73 -17.01 -5.10 16.67
N LYS A 74 -15.72 -5.01 16.99
CA LYS A 74 -15.25 -4.87 18.37
C LYS A 74 -15.41 -3.45 18.94
N MET A 75 -15.80 -2.47 18.14
CA MET A 75 -15.68 -1.06 18.51
C MET A 75 -16.98 -0.32 18.27
N GLN A 76 -17.71 -0.05 19.36
CA GLN A 76 -18.98 0.67 19.34
C GLN A 76 -18.85 2.17 18.96
N THR A 77 -17.67 2.78 19.09
CA THR A 77 -17.46 4.24 19.05
C THR A 77 -16.56 4.73 17.90
N PHE A 78 -16.31 3.92 16.87
CA PHE A 78 -15.34 4.27 15.81
C PHE A 78 -15.75 5.52 15.01
N GLN A 79 -17.05 5.81 14.91
CA GLN A 79 -17.54 7.02 14.22
C GLN A 79 -17.20 8.31 14.97
N ASP A 80 -16.92 8.23 16.28
CA ASP A 80 -16.58 9.40 17.10
C ASP A 80 -15.08 9.72 17.09
N GLU A 81 -14.21 8.76 16.71
CA GLU A 81 -12.76 8.93 16.75
C GLU A 81 -12.15 9.39 15.40
N TYR A 82 -12.81 9.09 14.28
CA TYR A 82 -12.27 9.31 12.93
C TYR A 82 -13.30 9.95 12.03
N ASP A 83 -12.87 11.00 11.30
CA ASP A 83 -13.72 11.72 10.36
C ASP A 83 -13.88 10.96 9.04
N ILE A 84 -12.83 10.25 8.62
CA ILE A 84 -12.74 9.52 7.35
C ILE A 84 -11.96 8.23 7.56
N PHE A 85 -12.34 7.17 6.84
CA PHE A 85 -11.55 5.95 6.72
C PHE A 85 -10.78 5.88 5.40
N LEU A 86 -9.50 5.52 5.48
CA LEU A 86 -8.67 5.24 4.32
C LEU A 86 -8.32 3.74 4.28
N VAL A 87 -8.46 3.09 3.13
CA VAL A 87 -7.97 1.73 2.91
C VAL A 87 -6.86 1.79 1.88
N ILE A 88 -5.68 1.29 2.24
CA ILE A 88 -4.54 1.14 1.32
C ILE A 88 -4.38 -0.35 1.06
N ASP A 89 -4.42 -0.78 -0.20
CA ASP A 89 -4.36 -2.21 -0.52
C ASP A 89 -3.33 -2.49 -1.60
N ASP A 90 -2.43 -3.47 -1.37
CA ASP A 90 -1.45 -3.97 -2.36
C ASP A 90 -2.15 -4.59 -3.58
N THR A 91 -3.47 -4.84 -3.50
CA THR A 91 -4.36 -5.46 -4.49
C THR A 91 -3.99 -6.87 -4.94
N ASP A 92 -2.71 -7.25 -4.93
CA ASP A 92 -2.19 -8.54 -5.39
C ASP A 92 -2.79 -8.90 -6.77
N CYS A 93 -2.77 -7.94 -7.72
CA CYS A 93 -3.36 -8.06 -9.05
C CYS A 93 -4.88 -8.28 -9.11
N GLN A 94 -5.62 -7.85 -8.09
CA GLN A 94 -7.08 -7.84 -8.14
C GLN A 94 -7.60 -6.59 -8.84
N ASN A 95 -8.76 -6.72 -9.47
CA ASN A 95 -9.40 -5.63 -10.19
C ASN A 95 -9.91 -4.55 -9.21
N PRO A 96 -9.68 -3.25 -9.47
CA PRO A 96 -10.08 -2.18 -8.55
C PRO A 96 -11.59 -2.07 -8.33
N GLN A 97 -12.42 -2.37 -9.34
CA GLN A 97 -13.88 -2.35 -9.20
C GLN A 97 -14.37 -3.49 -8.31
N GLU A 98 -13.70 -4.64 -8.32
CA GLU A 98 -13.99 -5.74 -7.39
C GLU A 98 -13.62 -5.35 -5.95
N LYS A 99 -12.46 -4.70 -5.76
CA LYS A 99 -12.06 -4.14 -4.46
C LYS A 99 -13.07 -3.13 -3.94
N ASP A 100 -13.52 -2.21 -4.80
CA ASP A 100 -14.52 -1.22 -4.42
C ASP A 100 -15.81 -1.88 -3.93
N LYS A 101 -16.30 -2.90 -4.64
CA LYS A 101 -17.49 -3.66 -4.22
C LYS A 101 -17.27 -4.36 -2.89
N GLU A 102 -16.14 -5.02 -2.72
CA GLU A 102 -15.79 -5.75 -1.50
C GLU A 102 -15.75 -4.82 -0.27
N PHE A 103 -15.00 -3.71 -0.35
CA PHE A 103 -14.90 -2.78 0.76
C PHE A 103 -16.20 -1.99 0.97
N LYS A 104 -16.94 -1.65 -0.09
CA LYS A 104 -18.24 -1.00 0.02
C LYS A 104 -19.22 -1.83 0.84
N GLN A 105 -19.34 -3.12 0.56
CA GLN A 105 -20.22 -4.02 1.31
C GLN A 105 -19.90 -4.06 2.81
N ILE A 106 -18.61 -3.94 3.16
CA ILE A 106 -18.16 -3.92 4.54
C ILE A 106 -18.55 -2.60 5.19
N PHE A 107 -18.15 -1.46 4.64
CA PHE A 107 -18.38 -0.16 5.24
C PHE A 107 -19.89 0.18 5.30
N ASP A 108 -20.67 -0.20 4.29
CA ASP A 108 -22.13 -0.03 4.30
C ASP A 108 -22.78 -0.81 5.46
N ARG A 109 -22.32 -2.04 5.73
CA ARG A 109 -22.82 -2.87 6.85
C ARG A 109 -22.58 -2.22 8.22
N PHE A 110 -21.53 -1.43 8.37
CA PHE A 110 -21.21 -0.71 9.60
C PHE A 110 -21.63 0.78 9.56
N LEU A 111 -22.46 1.16 8.58
CA LEU A 111 -22.98 2.52 8.39
C LEU A 111 -21.88 3.60 8.25
N ILE A 112 -20.69 3.21 7.79
CA ILE A 112 -19.57 4.13 7.56
C ILE A 112 -19.71 4.73 6.17
N ARG A 113 -20.01 6.03 6.11
CA ARG A 113 -20.29 6.74 4.86
C ARG A 113 -19.05 7.36 4.22
N ARG A 114 -18.09 7.81 5.03
CA ARG A 114 -16.86 8.47 4.57
C ARG A 114 -15.70 7.50 4.59
N TRP A 115 -15.47 6.84 3.47
CA TRP A 115 -14.29 6.00 3.28
C TRP A 115 -13.75 6.09 1.85
N ILE A 116 -12.44 5.91 1.71
CA ILE A 116 -11.74 5.95 0.42
C ILE A 116 -10.79 4.77 0.33
N GLY A 117 -10.74 4.15 -0.84
CA GLY A 117 -9.76 3.15 -1.21
C GLY A 117 -8.63 3.74 -2.03
N LEU A 118 -7.39 3.56 -1.61
CA LEU A 118 -6.15 3.92 -2.31
C LEU A 118 -5.46 2.65 -2.76
N TRP A 119 -5.67 2.29 -4.02
CA TRP A 119 -5.28 1.00 -4.57
C TRP A 119 -3.87 1.06 -5.17
N ALA A 120 -3.01 0.16 -4.73
CA ALA A 120 -1.68 -0.02 -5.30
C ALA A 120 -1.73 -1.12 -6.37
N LEU A 121 -2.19 -0.75 -7.56
CA LEU A 121 -2.32 -1.69 -8.69
C LEU A 121 -1.02 -1.80 -9.48
N PRO A 122 -0.62 -2.98 -9.96
CA PRO A 122 -1.06 -4.31 -9.49
C PRO A 122 -0.56 -4.67 -8.09
N GLU A 123 0.51 -4.00 -7.66
CA GLU A 123 1.21 -4.09 -6.37
C GLU A 123 1.82 -2.71 -6.09
N ILE A 124 2.22 -2.42 -4.85
CA ILE A 124 2.90 -1.19 -4.40
C ILE A 124 4.19 -0.91 -5.14
N GLU A 125 4.80 -1.95 -5.71
CA GLU A 125 5.90 -1.82 -6.65
C GLU A 125 5.60 -0.88 -7.83
N SER A 126 4.33 -0.76 -8.26
CA SER A 126 3.94 0.16 -9.32
C SER A 126 4.16 1.62 -8.94
N TRP A 127 3.99 1.96 -7.65
CA TRP A 127 4.27 3.30 -7.14
C TRP A 127 5.75 3.63 -7.22
N PHE A 128 6.62 2.63 -7.01
CA PHE A 128 8.06 2.81 -7.16
C PHE A 128 8.43 3.01 -8.63
N ILE A 129 7.82 2.25 -9.54
CA ILE A 129 8.02 2.40 -11.00
C ILE A 129 7.49 3.73 -11.51
N ALA A 130 6.39 4.23 -10.94
CA ALA A 130 5.80 5.53 -11.26
C ALA A 130 6.70 6.71 -10.85
N ASP A 131 7.56 6.53 -9.85
CA ASP A 131 8.51 7.55 -9.40
C ASP A 131 9.92 6.94 -9.21
N PRO A 132 10.58 6.52 -10.31
CA PRO A 132 11.80 5.73 -10.25
C PRO A 132 13.01 6.55 -9.77
N GLU A 133 13.00 7.86 -10.02
CA GLU A 133 14.06 8.79 -9.61
C GLU A 133 14.06 9.06 -8.11
N ASN A 134 12.88 9.13 -7.48
CA ASN A 134 12.81 9.22 -6.03
C ASN A 134 12.84 7.85 -5.35
N SER A 135 12.45 6.76 -6.02
CA SER A 135 12.50 5.42 -5.44
C SER A 135 13.86 4.74 -5.66
N PHE A 136 14.03 4.00 -6.75
CA PHE A 136 15.18 3.13 -7.00
C PHE A 136 16.50 3.89 -7.06
N HIS A 137 16.52 5.09 -7.64
CA HIS A 137 17.74 5.89 -7.75
C HIS A 137 18.25 6.43 -6.39
N LYS A 138 17.38 6.59 -5.40
CA LYS A 138 17.76 7.05 -4.05
C LYS A 138 18.27 5.94 -3.12
N VAL A 139 18.12 4.67 -3.48
CA VAL A 139 18.64 3.55 -2.69
C VAL A 139 20.07 3.25 -3.13
N SER A 140 21.04 3.43 -2.22
CA SER A 140 22.48 3.30 -2.50
C SER A 140 22.86 2.04 -3.27
N GLU A 141 22.33 0.88 -2.86
CA GLU A 141 22.63 -0.42 -3.47
C GLU A 141 22.03 -0.57 -4.88
N LEU A 142 20.93 0.13 -5.17
CA LEU A 142 20.23 0.04 -6.45
C LEU A 142 20.69 1.13 -7.42
N LYS A 143 21.14 2.28 -6.90
CA LYS A 143 21.55 3.47 -7.66
C LYS A 143 22.55 3.17 -8.76
N GLN A 144 23.57 2.35 -8.48
CA GLN A 144 24.62 2.01 -9.46
C GLN A 144 24.07 1.29 -10.71
N LYS A 145 22.95 0.57 -10.58
CA LYS A 145 22.31 -0.16 -11.68
C LYS A 145 21.01 0.49 -12.13
N TYR A 146 20.73 1.72 -11.69
CA TYR A 146 19.51 2.45 -12.02
C TYR A 146 19.28 2.57 -13.52
N VAL A 147 20.24 3.11 -14.27
CA VAL A 147 20.09 3.31 -15.72
C VAL A 147 19.88 1.97 -16.47
N PRO A 148 20.70 0.92 -16.26
CA PRO A 148 20.44 -0.40 -16.83
C PRO A 148 19.08 -1.00 -16.45
N PHE A 149 18.65 -0.83 -15.19
CA PHE A 149 17.36 -1.30 -14.70
C PHE A 149 16.20 -0.62 -15.44
N ILE A 150 16.22 0.70 -15.55
CA ILE A 150 15.19 1.47 -16.25
C ILE A 150 15.10 1.07 -17.72
N ASN A 151 16.25 0.92 -18.40
CA ASN A 151 16.26 0.49 -19.80
C ASN A 151 15.65 -0.90 -19.98
N LYS A 152 15.97 -1.86 -19.09
CA LYS A 152 15.36 -3.19 -19.12
C LYS A 152 13.86 -3.15 -18.83
N MET A 153 13.44 -2.37 -17.82
CA MET A 153 12.02 -2.23 -17.47
C MET A 153 11.21 -1.58 -18.58
N ARG A 154 11.73 -0.56 -19.28
CA ARG A 154 11.02 0.14 -20.37
C ARG A 154 10.71 -0.76 -21.56
N ASN A 155 11.54 -1.76 -21.81
CA ASN A 155 11.30 -2.75 -22.86
C ASN A 155 10.16 -3.71 -22.52
N LEU A 156 9.79 -3.80 -21.25
CA LEU A 156 8.79 -4.73 -20.75
C LEU A 156 7.48 -4.00 -20.36
N TYR A 157 7.57 -2.75 -19.90
CA TYR A 157 6.44 -2.03 -19.29
C TYR A 157 6.41 -0.53 -19.60
N SER A 158 5.20 0.02 -19.54
CA SER A 158 4.99 1.46 -19.56
C SER A 158 5.20 2.07 -18.17
N PHE A 159 6.04 3.10 -18.11
CA PHE A 159 6.23 3.92 -16.91
C PHE A 159 5.15 4.99 -16.75
N SER A 160 4.38 5.27 -17.81
CA SER A 160 3.28 6.23 -17.78
C SER A 160 1.94 5.61 -17.38
N SER A 161 1.90 4.29 -17.15
CA SER A 161 0.73 3.56 -16.67
C SER A 161 1.14 2.21 -16.04
N PRO A 162 1.96 2.20 -14.98
CA PRO A 162 2.42 0.95 -14.35
C PRO A 162 1.29 0.17 -13.68
N GLU A 163 0.13 0.77 -13.47
CA GLU A 163 -1.08 0.11 -12.95
C GLU A 163 -1.72 -0.89 -13.92
N ASP A 164 -1.55 -0.68 -15.24
CA ASP A 164 -2.08 -1.59 -16.27
C ASP A 164 -1.08 -2.69 -16.64
N PHE A 165 -0.20 -3.03 -15.70
CA PHE A 165 0.76 -4.11 -15.84
C PHE A 165 0.06 -5.42 -16.24
N ASN A 166 0.59 -6.10 -17.26
CA ASN A 166 -0.03 -7.29 -17.87
C ASN A 166 -1.49 -7.11 -18.32
N ASN A 167 -1.86 -5.89 -18.73
CA ASN A 167 -3.23 -5.51 -19.09
C ASN A 167 -4.23 -5.81 -17.96
N LEU A 168 -3.81 -5.65 -16.69
CA LEU A 168 -4.65 -5.94 -15.53
C LEU A 168 -6.01 -5.22 -15.59
N LEU A 169 -6.06 -4.00 -16.13
CA LEU A 169 -7.32 -3.26 -16.22
C LEU A 169 -8.27 -3.86 -17.27
N ARG A 170 -7.77 -4.69 -18.18
CA ARG A 170 -8.53 -5.37 -19.25
C ARG A 170 -8.72 -6.86 -18.99
N ASN A 171 -7.86 -7.49 -18.18
CA ASN A 171 -7.86 -8.92 -17.91
C ASN A 171 -8.57 -9.25 -16.58
N LYS A 172 -9.63 -10.06 -16.66
CA LYS A 172 -10.39 -10.51 -15.48
C LYS A 172 -9.69 -11.61 -14.68
N ASN A 173 -8.64 -12.23 -15.23
CA ASN A 173 -7.94 -13.36 -14.59
C ASN A 173 -6.72 -12.91 -13.76
N GLY A 174 -6.55 -11.60 -13.51
CA GLY A 174 -5.42 -11.04 -12.77
C GLY A 174 -4.10 -11.07 -13.55
N CYS A 175 -2.97 -10.89 -12.86
CA CYS A 175 -1.66 -10.97 -13.48
C CYS A 175 -1.16 -12.41 -13.58
N HIS A 176 -0.55 -12.76 -14.72
CA HIS A 176 0.15 -14.03 -14.90
C HIS A 176 1.50 -14.10 -14.17
N GLU A 177 2.11 -12.94 -13.89
CA GLU A 177 3.38 -12.81 -13.17
C GLU A 177 3.29 -11.63 -12.20
N LYS A 178 3.96 -11.69 -11.04
CA LYS A 178 4.00 -10.59 -10.07
C LYS A 178 5.02 -9.53 -10.48
N LEU A 179 4.65 -8.25 -10.38
CA LEU A 179 5.56 -7.14 -10.67
C LEU A 179 6.81 -7.18 -9.79
N SER A 180 6.65 -7.52 -8.51
CA SER A 180 7.76 -7.71 -7.56
C SER A 180 8.77 -8.79 -7.99
N ASP A 181 8.32 -9.88 -8.62
CA ASP A 181 9.20 -10.95 -9.10
C ASP A 181 10.02 -10.50 -10.32
N ILE A 182 9.43 -9.71 -11.21
CA ILE A 182 10.14 -9.18 -12.39
C ILE A 182 11.20 -8.17 -11.98
N ILE A 183 10.86 -7.24 -11.08
CA ILE A 183 11.83 -6.29 -10.53
C ILE A 183 13.00 -7.04 -9.90
N ARG A 184 12.73 -8.10 -9.13
CA ARG A 184 13.77 -8.96 -8.56
C ARG A 184 14.64 -9.58 -9.65
N LYS A 185 14.05 -10.26 -10.63
CA LYS A 185 14.78 -10.92 -11.74
C LYS A 185 15.68 -9.93 -12.49
N ILE A 186 15.19 -8.72 -12.78
CA ILE A 186 15.99 -7.72 -13.50
C ILE A 186 17.20 -7.31 -12.66
N PHE A 187 17.02 -6.98 -11.38
CA PHE A 187 18.15 -6.64 -10.52
C PHE A 187 19.14 -7.79 -10.36
N GLU A 188 18.67 -9.04 -10.24
CA GLU A 188 19.50 -10.24 -10.21
C GLU A 188 20.37 -10.34 -11.49
N THR A 189 19.79 -10.12 -12.68
CA THR A 189 20.56 -10.10 -13.94
C THR A 189 21.58 -8.96 -14.03
N LEU A 190 21.42 -7.92 -13.21
CA LEU A 190 22.34 -6.78 -13.11
C LEU A 190 23.38 -6.96 -12.00
N GLY A 191 23.39 -8.12 -11.33
CA GLY A 191 24.28 -8.43 -10.22
C GLY A 191 23.94 -7.71 -8.92
N VAL A 192 22.69 -7.26 -8.75
CA VAL A 192 22.23 -6.53 -7.57
C VAL A 192 21.17 -7.35 -6.83
N TYR A 193 21.37 -7.52 -5.53
CA TYR A 193 20.40 -8.20 -4.68
C TYR A 193 19.23 -7.27 -4.35
N TYR A 194 18.05 -7.58 -4.89
CA TYR A 194 16.79 -6.91 -4.53
C TYR A 194 15.92 -7.82 -3.65
N LYS A 195 15.48 -7.29 -2.50
CA LYS A 195 14.51 -7.94 -1.62
C LYS A 195 13.41 -6.96 -1.22
N LYS A 196 12.14 -7.30 -1.53
CA LYS A 196 10.93 -6.52 -1.18
C LYS A 196 10.96 -6.07 0.30
N GLY A 197 11.05 -7.03 1.23
CA GLY A 197 11.09 -6.73 2.66
C GLY A 197 12.28 -5.88 3.14
N LYS A 198 13.38 -5.77 2.37
CA LYS A 198 14.52 -4.91 2.73
C LYS A 198 14.35 -3.50 2.16
N HIS A 199 14.05 -3.39 0.88
CA HIS A 199 14.14 -2.13 0.15
C HIS A 199 12.82 -1.36 0.10
N SER A 200 11.66 -2.02 0.11
CA SER A 200 10.35 -1.36 -0.06
C SER A 200 10.08 -0.27 0.97
N VAL A 201 10.64 -0.38 2.19
CA VAL A 201 10.53 0.67 3.22
C VAL A 201 11.17 1.98 2.76
N THR A 202 12.40 1.90 2.25
CA THR A 202 13.14 3.07 1.78
C THR A 202 12.53 3.61 0.50
N LEU A 203 12.11 2.72 -0.41
CA LEU A 203 11.43 3.11 -1.65
C LEU A 203 10.14 3.89 -1.34
N LEU A 204 9.28 3.35 -0.47
CA LEU A 204 8.01 3.97 -0.09
C LEU A 204 8.18 5.29 0.68
N LYS A 205 9.22 5.43 1.50
CA LYS A 205 9.54 6.71 2.15
C LYS A 205 9.94 7.79 1.16
N ASN A 206 10.52 7.41 0.03
CA ASN A 206 11.10 8.37 -0.89
C ASN A 206 10.18 8.77 -2.03
N VAL A 207 9.26 7.91 -2.49
CA VAL A 207 8.29 8.26 -3.54
C VAL A 207 7.44 9.47 -3.16
N GLU A 208 7.09 10.26 -4.16
CA GLU A 208 6.20 11.42 -4.01
C GLU A 208 4.79 11.09 -4.54
N PRO A 209 3.72 11.27 -3.73
CA PRO A 209 2.35 10.96 -4.15
C PRO A 209 1.93 11.62 -5.47
N ASP A 210 2.39 12.85 -5.73
CA ASP A 210 2.07 13.57 -6.97
C ASP A 210 2.75 12.97 -8.21
N ASN A 211 3.96 12.41 -8.06
CA ASN A 211 4.63 11.70 -9.15
C ASN A 211 3.91 10.38 -9.44
N ILE A 212 3.46 9.67 -8.40
CA ILE A 212 2.63 8.46 -8.57
C ILE A 212 1.35 8.85 -9.30
N ALA A 213 0.61 9.85 -8.83
CA ALA A 213 -0.63 10.30 -9.46
C ALA A 213 -0.42 10.74 -10.92
N ARG A 214 0.72 11.36 -11.27
CA ARG A 214 1.02 11.72 -12.67
C ARG A 214 1.09 10.50 -13.60
N ASN A 215 1.51 9.35 -13.10
CA ASN A 215 1.75 8.15 -13.91
C ASN A 215 0.76 7.01 -13.65
N CYS A 216 -0.04 7.09 -12.59
CA CYS A 216 -0.99 6.06 -12.15
C CYS A 216 -2.43 6.64 -12.14
N PRO A 217 -3.22 6.45 -13.21
CA PRO A 217 -4.55 7.04 -13.34
C PRO A 217 -5.55 6.63 -12.23
N VAL A 218 -5.56 5.37 -11.81
CA VAL A 218 -6.46 4.89 -10.75
C VAL A 218 -6.05 5.52 -9.42
N PHE A 219 -4.76 5.47 -9.08
CA PHE A 219 -4.24 6.16 -7.90
C PHE A 219 -4.55 7.67 -7.93
N ARG A 220 -4.42 8.34 -9.09
CA ARG A 220 -4.74 9.77 -9.24
C ARG A 220 -6.19 10.07 -8.87
N GLU A 221 -7.13 9.34 -9.44
CA GLU A 221 -8.57 9.53 -9.17
C GLU A 221 -8.86 9.41 -7.66
N ARG A 222 -8.28 8.39 -7.03
CA ARG A 222 -8.47 8.13 -5.59
C ARG A 222 -7.78 9.15 -4.71
N LEU A 223 -6.58 9.60 -5.08
CA LEU A 223 -5.86 10.65 -4.37
C LEU A 223 -6.61 11.99 -4.46
N SER A 224 -7.15 12.35 -5.64
CA SER A 224 -7.97 13.55 -5.81
C SER A 224 -9.19 13.52 -4.89
N ARG A 225 -9.93 12.40 -4.89
CA ARG A 225 -11.07 12.22 -3.99
C ARG A 225 -10.68 12.31 -2.51
N LEU A 226 -9.53 11.74 -2.13
CA LEU A 226 -9.01 11.88 -0.77
C LEU A 226 -8.70 13.33 -0.43
N ARG A 227 -8.07 14.08 -1.34
CA ARG A 227 -7.77 15.50 -1.15
C ARG A 227 -9.03 16.34 -1.01
N GLU A 228 -10.06 16.07 -1.79
CA GLU A 228 -11.36 16.73 -1.67
C GLU A 228 -11.99 16.47 -0.29
N GLU A 229 -12.01 15.21 0.16
CA GLU A 229 -12.62 14.83 1.44
C GLU A 229 -11.88 15.40 2.66
N ILE A 230 -10.55 15.56 2.58
CA ILE A 230 -9.74 16.11 3.70
C ILE A 230 -9.67 17.64 3.72
N GLN A 231 -10.11 18.31 2.64
CA GLN A 231 -10.18 19.77 2.56
C GLN A 231 -11.57 20.32 2.95
N CYS A 232 -12.59 19.47 2.95
CA CYS A 232 -13.93 19.77 3.47
C CYS A 232 -13.99 19.69 4.99
#